data_AF-A0A800KUE5-F1
#
_entry.id   AF-A0A800KUE5-F1
#
_cell.length_a   1.000
_cell.length_b   1.000
_cell.length_c   1.000
_cell.angle_alpha   90.00
_cell.angle_beta   90.00
_cell.angle_gamma   90.00
#
_symmetry.space_group_name_H-M   'P 1'
#
loop_
_entity.id
_entity.type
_entity.pdbx_description
1 polymer ?
#
loop_
_entity_poly.entity_id
_entity_poly.type
_entity_poly.pdbx_seq_one_letter_code
_entity_poly.pdbx_strand_id
1 'polypeptide(L)'
;MIKTIHFFFIISSFISFVSRMGISVLKPTLLQFKFFKITPHVIDTGLLLSGITLIFQGNWLEGEFSWILSKFVLLLVYIIFGIMAMRCKGKKRWVAFIAAIASFIGIFVIAITKNGFI
;
A
#
# COMPACT_ATOMS: atom_id res chain seq x y z
N MET A 1 14.55 14.42 4.56
CA MET A 1 14.76 13.86 3.21
C MET A 1 14.13 12.47 3.06
N ILE A 2 14.42 11.51 3.95
CA ILE A 2 13.84 10.15 3.85
C ILE A 2 12.31 10.13 3.93
N LYS A 3 11.69 10.99 4.76
CA LYS A 3 10.22 11.13 4.80
C LYS A 3 9.62 11.44 3.43
N THR A 4 10.25 12.34 2.67
CA THR A 4 9.82 12.71 1.31
C THR A 4 9.98 11.54 0.33
N ILE A 5 11.09 10.80 0.44
CA ILE A 5 11.35 9.60 -0.37
C ILE A 5 10.31 8.51 -0.07
N HIS A 6 10.05 8.25 1.20
CA HIS A 6 9.03 7.30 1.62
C HIS A 6 7.64 7.69 1.11
N PHE A 7 7.29 8.97 1.23
CA PHE A 7 6.04 9.51 0.70
C PHE A 7 5.91 9.34 -0.82
N PHE A 8 7.00 9.55 -1.55
CA PHE A 8 7.05 9.28 -2.98
C PHE A 8 6.77 7.80 -3.29
N PHE A 9 7.37 6.87 -2.55
CA PHE A 9 7.08 5.44 -2.71
C PHE A 9 5.63 5.08 -2.37
N ILE A 10 5.04 5.71 -1.33
CA ILE A 10 3.62 5.51 -0.97
C ILE A 10 2.72 5.88 -2.16
N ILE A 11 2.91 7.09 -2.72
CA ILE A 11 2.12 7.55 -3.87
C ILE A 11 2.36 6.67 -5.09
N SER A 12 3.62 6.32 -5.37
CA SER A 12 3.97 5.47 -6.51
C SER A 12 3.32 4.09 -6.41
N SER A 13 3.29 3.48 -5.22
CA SER A 13 2.63 2.18 -4.98
C SER A 13 1.13 2.28 -5.22
N PHE A 14 0.49 3.34 -4.70
CA PHE A 14 -0.94 3.57 -4.90
C PHE A 14 -1.30 3.78 -6.37
N ILE A 15 -0.56 4.62 -7.09
CA ILE A 15 -0.75 4.84 -8.54
C ILE A 15 -0.58 3.51 -9.28
N SER A 16 0.47 2.77 -8.99
CA SER A 16 0.73 1.46 -9.61
C SER A 16 -0.42 0.48 -9.40
N PHE A 17 -1.01 0.45 -8.19
CA PHE A 17 -2.19 -0.37 -7.88
C PHE A 17 -3.42 0.05 -8.69
N VAL A 18 -3.75 1.35 -8.72
CA VAL A 18 -4.91 1.87 -9.47
C VAL A 18 -4.74 1.65 -10.98
N SER A 19 -3.54 1.89 -11.52
CA SER A 19 -3.24 1.62 -12.93
C SER A 19 -3.39 0.14 -13.26
N ARG A 20 -2.86 -0.78 -12.45
CA ARG A 20 -3.05 -2.24 -12.65
C ARG A 20 -4.52 -2.64 -12.58
N MET A 21 -5.29 -2.03 -11.68
CA MET A 21 -6.73 -2.24 -11.60
C MET A 21 -7.42 -1.79 -12.90
N GLY A 22 -7.13 -0.60 -13.41
CA GLY A 22 -7.69 -0.11 -14.68
C GLY A 22 -7.33 -0.99 -15.87
N ILE A 23 -6.06 -1.37 -15.98
CA ILE A 23 -5.58 -2.27 -17.04
C ILE A 23 -6.23 -3.66 -16.95
N SER A 24 -6.44 -4.18 -15.74
CA SER A 24 -7.13 -5.46 -15.51
C SER A 24 -8.59 -5.43 -16.00
N VAL A 25 -9.26 -4.26 -16.01
CA VAL A 25 -10.60 -4.13 -16.61
C VAL A 25 -10.52 -3.99 -18.13
N LEU A 26 -9.66 -3.10 -18.63
CA LEU A 26 -9.65 -2.71 -20.03
C LEU A 26 -8.96 -3.71 -20.95
N LYS A 27 -7.75 -4.16 -20.57
CA LYS A 27 -6.91 -5.04 -21.38
C LYS A 27 -6.05 -5.93 -20.46
N PRO A 28 -6.61 -7.05 -19.94
CA PRO A 28 -5.90 -7.92 -19.01
C PRO A 28 -4.64 -8.57 -19.62
N THR A 29 -4.55 -8.67 -20.95
CA THR A 29 -3.35 -9.16 -21.66
C THR A 29 -2.12 -8.27 -21.42
N LEU A 30 -2.31 -6.96 -21.19
CA LEU A 30 -1.22 -6.04 -20.91
C LEU A 30 -0.56 -6.28 -19.54
N LEU A 31 -1.24 -6.92 -18.59
CA LEU A 31 -0.65 -7.27 -17.30
C LEU A 31 0.38 -8.40 -17.41
N GLN A 32 0.46 -9.08 -18.55
CA GLN A 32 1.44 -10.13 -18.77
C GLN A 32 2.84 -9.60 -19.08
N PHE A 33 2.96 -8.34 -19.51
CA PHE A 33 4.24 -7.70 -19.77
C PHE A 33 5.09 -7.61 -18.50
N LYS A 34 6.39 -7.89 -18.65
CA LYS A 34 7.36 -7.91 -17.54
C LYS A 34 7.35 -6.61 -16.73
N PHE A 35 7.11 -5.47 -17.39
CA PHE A 35 7.03 -4.17 -16.74
C PHE A 35 5.97 -4.13 -15.61
N PHE A 36 4.73 -4.51 -15.89
CA PHE A 36 3.66 -4.47 -14.89
C PHE A 36 3.81 -5.50 -13.76
N LYS A 37 4.66 -6.51 -13.96
CA LYS A 37 5.02 -7.50 -12.95
C LYS A 37 6.16 -7.03 -12.05
N ILE A 38 7.19 -6.38 -12.61
CA ILE A 38 8.41 -6.01 -11.87
C ILE A 38 8.26 -4.67 -11.15
N THR A 39 7.66 -3.67 -11.80
CA THR A 39 7.49 -2.32 -11.25
C THR A 39 6.90 -2.29 -9.83
N PRO A 40 5.80 -3.00 -9.51
CA PRO A 40 5.32 -3.08 -8.12
C PRO A 40 6.36 -3.58 -7.13
N HIS A 41 7.12 -4.64 -7.46
CA HIS A 41 8.09 -5.20 -6.53
C HIS A 41 9.23 -4.24 -6.20
N VAL A 42 9.68 -3.45 -7.18
CA VAL A 42 10.72 -2.42 -6.96
C VAL A 42 10.18 -1.32 -6.04
N ILE A 43 8.97 -0.84 -6.31
CA ILE A 43 8.32 0.20 -5.50
C ILE A 43 8.08 -0.31 -4.07
N ASP A 44 7.57 -1.53 -3.92
CA ASP A 44 7.24 -2.11 -2.62
C ASP A 44 8.52 -2.37 -1.78
N THR A 45 9.60 -2.80 -2.42
CA THR A 45 10.91 -2.95 -1.75
C THR A 45 11.43 -1.59 -1.27
N GLY A 46 11.36 -0.56 -2.11
CA GLY A 46 11.75 0.80 -1.73
C GLY A 46 10.85 1.39 -0.63
N LEU A 47 9.54 1.13 -0.68
CA LEU A 47 8.57 1.53 0.32
C LEU A 47 8.90 0.91 1.69
N LEU A 48 9.14 -0.41 1.72
CA LEU A 48 9.47 -1.14 2.94
C LEU A 48 10.81 -0.69 3.53
N LEU A 49 11.87 -0.62 2.71
CA LEU A 49 13.20 -0.18 3.16
C LEU A 49 13.19 1.25 3.70
N SER A 50 12.50 2.17 3.00
CA SER A 50 12.37 3.55 3.46
C SER A 50 11.54 3.66 4.75
N GLY A 51 10.48 2.84 4.88
CA GLY A 51 9.69 2.75 6.11
C GLY A 51 10.50 2.26 7.30
N ILE A 52 11.27 1.17 7.12
CA ILE A 52 12.17 0.62 8.15
C ILE A 52 13.19 1.67 8.58
N THR A 53 13.79 2.37 7.61
CA THR A 53 14.79 3.42 7.90
C THR A 53 14.18 4.55 8.73
N LEU A 54 12.92 4.94 8.47
CA LEU A 54 12.22 5.94 9.26
C LEU A 54 11.94 5.50 10.70
N ILE A 55 11.66 4.22 10.91
CA ILE A 55 11.46 3.65 12.26
C ILE A 55 12.73 3.82 13.09
N PHE A 56 13.89 3.45 12.53
CA PHE A 56 15.18 3.60 13.21
C PHE A 56 15.56 5.07 13.42
N GLN A 57 15.39 5.93 12.41
CA GLN A 57 15.69 7.36 12.56
C GLN A 57 14.77 8.08 13.55
N GLY A 58 13.54 7.58 13.71
CA GLY A 58 12.54 8.16 14.61
C GLY A 58 12.59 7.62 16.04
N ASN A 59 13.40 6.59 16.33
CA ASN A 59 13.40 5.84 17.60
C ASN A 59 11.99 5.40 18.05
N TRP A 60 11.10 5.10 17.10
CA TRP A 60 9.70 4.80 17.41
C TRP A 60 9.48 3.44 18.08
N LEU A 61 10.55 2.63 18.21
CA LEU A 61 10.53 1.35 18.91
C LEU A 61 10.52 1.50 20.44
N GLU A 62 10.96 2.64 20.98
CA GLU A 62 11.16 2.81 22.43
C GLU A 62 9.92 3.30 23.20
N GLY A 63 8.78 3.53 22.54
CA GLY A 63 7.55 3.93 23.23
C GLY A 63 6.29 4.10 22.39
N GLU A 64 6.41 4.28 21.07
CA GLU A 64 5.28 4.54 20.18
C GLU A 64 5.13 3.49 19.08
N PHE A 65 5.12 2.21 19.48
CA PHE A 65 5.05 1.10 18.53
C PHE A 65 3.62 0.80 18.04
N SER A 66 2.61 1.12 18.84
CA SER A 66 1.19 0.80 18.57
C SER A 66 0.73 1.29 17.19
N TRP A 67 0.98 2.57 16.85
CA TRP A 67 0.54 3.13 15.57
C TRP A 67 1.28 2.52 14.37
N ILE A 68 2.54 2.11 14.55
CA ILE A 68 3.32 1.40 13.52
C ILE A 68 2.71 0.02 13.27
N LEU A 69 2.37 -0.70 14.34
CA LEU A 69 1.72 -2.00 14.26
C LEU A 69 0.35 -1.88 13.57
N SER A 70 -0.45 -0.87 13.93
CA SER A 70 -1.72 -0.56 13.26
C SER A 70 -1.54 -0.30 11.76
N LYS A 71 -0.52 0.47 11.35
CA LYS A 71 -0.19 0.66 9.92
C LYS A 71 0.16 -0.64 9.23
N PHE A 72 0.92 -1.51 9.88
CA PHE A 72 1.31 -2.80 9.32
C PHE A 72 0.10 -3.73 9.14
N VAL A 73 -0.82 -3.76 10.11
CA VAL A 73 -2.08 -4.52 10.00
C VAL A 73 -2.93 -3.99 8.85
N LEU A 74 -3.13 -2.67 8.75
CA LEU A 74 -3.85 -2.07 7.63
C LEU A 74 -3.17 -2.31 6.28
N LEU A 75 -1.84 -2.37 6.24
CA LEU A 75 -1.09 -2.72 5.04
C LEU A 75 -1.39 -4.15 4.58
N LEU A 76 -1.45 -5.12 5.51
CA LEU A 76 -1.86 -6.49 5.19
C LEU A 76 -3.29 -6.54 4.66
N VAL A 77 -4.21 -5.81 5.31
CA VAL A 77 -5.60 -5.70 4.87
C VAL A 77 -5.69 -5.09 3.47
N TYR A 78 -4.94 -4.02 3.20
CA TYR A 78 -4.82 -3.40 1.88
C TYR A 78 -4.35 -4.40 0.82
N ILE A 79 -3.33 -5.19 1.11
CA ILE A 79 -2.80 -6.19 0.17
C ILE A 79 -3.84 -7.27 -0.11
N ILE A 80 -4.50 -7.82 0.92
CA ILE A 80 -5.52 -8.86 0.76
C ILE A 80 -6.68 -8.35 -0.10
N PHE A 81 -7.21 -7.16 0.20
CA PHE A 81 -8.26 -6.55 -0.60
C PHE A 81 -7.80 -6.19 -2.01
N GLY A 82 -6.55 -5.75 -2.18
CA GLY A 82 -5.96 -5.49 -3.48
C GLY A 82 -5.85 -6.74 -4.35
N ILE A 83 -5.42 -7.86 -3.76
CA ILE A 83 -5.41 -9.18 -4.44
C ILE A 83 -6.84 -9.59 -4.81
N MET A 84 -7.79 -9.44 -3.90
CA MET A 84 -9.19 -9.78 -4.15
C MET A 84 -9.80 -8.90 -5.25
N ALA A 85 -9.47 -7.61 -5.29
CA ALA A 85 -9.88 -6.69 -6.35
C ALA A 85 -9.33 -7.12 -7.72
N MET A 86 -8.10 -7.64 -7.78
CA MET A 86 -7.53 -8.11 -9.03
C MET A 86 -8.02 -9.51 -9.46
N ARG A 87 -8.37 -10.39 -8.50
CA ARG A 87 -8.82 -11.78 -8.78
C ARG A 87 -10.32 -11.92 -9.00
N CYS A 88 -11.14 -11.14 -8.31
CA CYS A 88 -12.59 -11.23 -8.42
C CYS A 88 -13.12 -10.56 -9.70
N LYS A 89 -14.35 -10.91 -10.08
CA LYS A 89 -15.09 -10.33 -11.20
C LYS A 89 -16.41 -9.71 -10.72
N GLY A 90 -17.00 -8.82 -11.51
CA GLY A 90 -18.29 -8.20 -11.22
C GLY A 90 -18.27 -7.28 -9.99
N LYS A 91 -19.37 -7.26 -9.21
CA LYS A 91 -19.55 -6.34 -8.06
C LYS A 91 -18.51 -6.54 -6.96
N LYS A 92 -18.13 -7.79 -6.66
CA LYS A 92 -17.17 -8.13 -5.59
C LYS A 92 -15.79 -7.48 -5.80
N ARG A 93 -15.37 -7.34 -7.05
CA ARG A 93 -14.13 -6.66 -7.43
C ARG A 93 -14.11 -5.20 -7.00
N TRP A 94 -15.20 -4.47 -7.28
CA TRP A 94 -15.31 -3.06 -6.94
C TRP A 94 -15.43 -2.83 -5.43
N VAL A 95 -16.16 -3.71 -4.73
CA VAL A 95 -16.21 -3.69 -3.25
C VAL A 95 -14.81 -3.89 -2.66
N ALA A 96 -14.05 -4.88 -3.14
CA ALA A 96 -12.68 -5.11 -2.70
C ALA A 96 -11.75 -3.94 -3.03
N PHE A 97 -11.94 -3.29 -4.19
CA PHE A 97 -11.16 -2.12 -4.58
C PHE A 97 -11.42 -0.92 -3.67
N ILE A 98 -12.69 -0.63 -3.37
CA ILE A 98 -13.08 0.42 -2.43
C ILE A 98 -12.54 0.11 -1.03
N ALA A 99 -12.63 -1.15 -0.59
CA ALA A 99 -12.06 -1.58 0.69
C ALA A 99 -10.54 -1.37 0.75
N ALA A 100 -9.81 -1.71 -0.32
CA ALA A 100 -8.38 -1.44 -0.41
C ALA A 100 -8.08 0.07 -0.31
N ILE A 101 -8.82 0.92 -1.03
CA ILE A 101 -8.66 2.38 -0.94
C ILE A 101 -8.94 2.86 0.49
N ALA A 102 -9.99 2.38 1.14
CA ALA A 102 -10.31 2.72 2.51
C ALA A 102 -9.18 2.33 3.48
N SER A 103 -8.58 1.14 3.31
CA SER A 103 -7.41 0.73 4.09
C SER A 103 -6.22 1.66 3.87
N PHE A 104 -5.94 2.04 2.62
CA PHE A 104 -4.86 2.98 2.30
C PHE A 104 -5.07 4.36 2.97
N ILE A 105 -6.30 4.89 2.93
CA ILE A 105 -6.65 6.13 3.62
C ILE A 105 -6.47 5.96 5.13
N GLY A 106 -6.87 4.82 5.70
CA GLY A 106 -6.66 4.50 7.11
C GLY A 106 -5.18 4.55 7.51
N ILE A 107 -4.27 3.97 6.71
CA ILE A 107 -2.82 4.06 6.94
C ILE A 107 -2.37 5.52 6.99
N PHE A 108 -2.88 6.35 6.09
CA PHE A 108 -2.54 7.77 6.00
C PHE A 108 -3.03 8.56 7.20
N VAL A 109 -4.26 8.31 7.66
CA VAL A 109 -4.83 8.94 8.85
C VAL A 109 -3.98 8.58 10.07
N ILE A 110 -3.69 7.29 10.30
CA ILE A 110 -2.83 6.85 11.41
C ILE A 110 -1.42 7.44 11.28
N ALA A 111 -0.94 7.68 10.06
CA ALA A 111 0.35 8.33 9.85
C ALA A 111 0.42 9.78 10.35
N ILE A 112 -0.69 10.50 10.26
CA ILE A 112 -0.78 11.89 10.68
C ILE A 112 -1.11 11.97 12.16
N THR A 113 -2.12 11.21 12.60
CA THR A 113 -2.59 11.26 13.99
C THR A 113 -1.63 10.58 14.96
N LYS A 114 -0.82 9.62 14.47
CA LYS A 114 0.01 8.71 15.28
C LYS A 114 -0.78 7.95 16.35
N ASN A 115 -2.10 7.87 16.20
CA ASN A 115 -2.97 7.12 17.08
C ASN A 115 -3.24 5.76 16.44
N GLY A 116 -2.63 4.72 17.01
CA GLY A 116 -2.97 3.34 16.69
C GLY A 116 -4.33 2.96 17.26
N PHE A 117 -4.91 1.91 16.71
CA PHE A 117 -6.13 1.27 17.27
C PHE A 117 -5.81 0.02 18.08
N ILE A 118 -4.52 -0.31 18.22
CA ILE A 118 -3.98 -1.41 19.02
C ILE A 118 -3.32 -0.80 20.25
#